data_AF-A0A2N8P444-F1
#
_entry.id   AF-A0A2N8P444-F1
#
_cell.length_a   1.000
_cell.length_b   1.000
_cell.length_c   1.000
_cell.angle_alpha   90.00
_cell.angle_beta   90.00
_cell.angle_gamma   90.00
#
_symmetry.space_group_name_H-M   'P 1'
#
loop_
_entity.id
_entity.type
_entity.pdbx_description
1 polymer ?
#
loop_
_entity_poly.entity_id
_entity_poly.type
_entity_poly.pdbx_seq_one_letter_code
_entity_poly.pdbx_strand_id
1 'polypeptide(L)'
;MPLWATRLLAATVVLGMLLVAGIGFASSYDNLRSAAIHKGFTPGLADWIPIGVDGAIIAFLALDLVLLACRIPVPLLRFAAHGMTAATVVLNATSGDQPIAEDPVRAGWHGLMPLLFIIGVEAGRRLLVHVAQLQAGTVRDRIPLHRWVLSPFRTPKLYRRMRLANVRSYREMVQREQDLDGYRVWLGQQYKNKGGIDAADETERLPMTMAGRGFTVAEALALPEKWETEQAEREEQKAERQRRQAEQAAERDKKDRLRKIRDEGEIQQAQYATEAETGTARAAAEQTQAEAEARTETTRIRTQHLRQQAERAAEAEAEALESERAAAAWRKAAEDREKAEAAEHRTEQEHLRAETAKQEERRKAAQKKAETDRLVTEQKRAEAQAAEEDRKKAEAEAATTKAERQTAEHRRAAAEAEAAALEAEDVIRLSSRERKARRVARMILTAGSVDAVPLQTIEQELNASRTTAGEIRQEAEALIENGYPNIGGGQLT
;
A
#
# COMPACT_ATOMS: atom_id res chain seq x y z
N MET A 1 4.51 8.64 -5.03
CA MET A 1 4.27 9.87 -4.27
C MET A 1 5.01 9.81 -2.94
N PRO A 2 5.65 10.90 -2.49
CA PRO A 2 6.28 10.93 -1.17
C PRO A 2 5.22 10.92 -0.06
N LEU A 3 5.53 10.31 1.10
CA LEU A 3 4.59 10.10 2.21
C LEU A 3 4.00 11.40 2.79
N TRP A 4 4.71 12.53 2.64
CA TRP A 4 4.20 13.84 3.07
C TRP A 4 3.14 14.40 2.10
N ALA A 5 3.28 14.14 0.79
CA ALA A 5 2.31 14.56 -0.21
C ALA A 5 1.01 13.76 -0.10
N THR A 6 1.09 12.46 0.18
CA THR A 6 -0.11 11.64 0.43
C THR A 6 -0.83 12.05 1.71
N ARG A 7 -0.10 12.44 2.76
CA ARG A 7 -0.67 12.97 4.00
C ARG A 7 -1.34 14.33 3.81
N LEU A 8 -0.72 15.25 3.07
CA LEU A 8 -1.34 16.54 2.72
C LEU A 8 -2.60 16.32 1.88
N LEU A 9 -2.53 15.49 0.85
CA LEU A 9 -3.68 15.20 -0.01
C LEU A 9 -4.81 14.54 0.78
N ALA A 10 -4.50 13.60 1.68
CA ALA A 10 -5.49 13.02 2.58
C ALA A 10 -6.12 14.08 3.51
N ALA A 11 -5.33 14.96 4.10
CA ALA A 11 -5.83 16.03 4.95
C ALA A 11 -6.72 17.02 4.18
N THR A 12 -6.33 17.41 2.97
CA THR A 12 -7.14 18.28 2.09
C THR A 12 -8.45 17.60 1.71
N VAL A 13 -8.44 16.32 1.36
CA VAL A 13 -9.66 15.55 1.05
C VAL A 13 -10.56 15.46 2.27
N VAL A 14 -10.03 15.15 3.45
CA VAL A 14 -10.83 15.09 4.70
C VAL A 14 -11.43 16.45 5.03
N LEU A 15 -10.66 17.54 4.94
CA LEU A 15 -11.15 18.89 5.20
C LEU A 15 -12.24 19.31 4.20
N GLY A 16 -12.03 19.03 2.91
CA GLY A 16 -13.02 19.28 1.87
C GLY A 16 -14.30 18.48 2.08
N MET A 17 -14.17 17.19 2.46
CA MET A 17 -15.32 16.34 2.79
C MET A 17 -16.09 16.84 4.01
N LEU A 18 -15.41 17.34 5.05
CA LEU A 18 -16.05 17.93 6.23
C LEU A 18 -16.80 19.22 5.89
N LEU A 19 -16.24 20.07 5.02
CA LEU A 19 -16.92 21.28 4.54
C LEU A 19 -18.17 20.95 3.72
N VAL A 20 -18.04 20.03 2.74
CA VAL A 20 -19.18 19.58 1.92
C VAL A 20 -20.27 18.93 2.78
N ALA A 21 -19.88 18.10 3.75
CA ALA A 21 -20.83 17.50 4.69
C ALA A 21 -21.52 18.57 5.54
N GLY A 22 -20.78 19.53 6.09
CA GLY A 22 -21.35 20.61 6.92
C GLY A 22 -22.34 21.47 6.15
N ILE A 23 -22.01 21.88 4.93
CA ILE A 23 -22.91 22.66 4.06
C ILE A 23 -24.12 21.81 3.63
N GLY A 24 -23.91 20.55 3.29
CA GLY A 24 -24.97 19.63 2.90
C GLY A 24 -25.99 19.38 4.02
N PHE A 25 -25.51 19.18 5.25
CA PHE A 25 -26.38 19.03 6.43
C PHE A 25 -27.13 20.33 6.75
N ALA A 26 -26.44 21.47 6.70
CA ALA A 26 -27.09 22.77 6.91
C ALA A 26 -28.19 23.04 5.88
N SER A 27 -27.92 22.78 4.60
CA SER A 27 -28.91 22.93 3.53
C SER A 27 -30.06 21.93 3.62
N SER A 28 -29.81 20.72 4.14
CA SER A 28 -30.82 19.65 4.29
C SER A 28 -31.75 19.89 5.49
N TYR A 29 -31.28 20.64 6.50
CA TYR A 29 -32.01 20.91 7.73
C TYR A 29 -33.37 21.55 7.49
N ASP A 30 -33.41 22.67 6.75
CA ASP A 30 -34.65 23.39 6.49
C ASP A 30 -35.64 22.57 5.65
N ASN A 31 -35.13 21.75 4.73
CA ASN A 31 -35.93 20.87 3.88
C ASN A 31 -36.60 19.75 4.69
N LEU A 32 -35.84 19.05 5.54
CA LEU A 32 -36.38 17.98 6.38
C LEU A 32 -37.33 18.52 7.44
N ARG A 33 -37.01 19.69 8.00
CA ARG A 33 -37.88 20.40 8.95
C ARG A 33 -39.20 20.77 8.30
N SER A 34 -39.17 21.35 7.10
CA SER A 34 -40.37 21.74 6.36
C SER A 34 -41.20 20.51 5.98
N ALA A 35 -40.55 19.44 5.53
CA ALA A 35 -41.20 18.16 5.26
C ALA A 35 -41.89 17.58 6.51
N ALA A 36 -41.26 17.69 7.69
CA ALA A 36 -41.86 17.26 8.95
C ALA A 36 -43.10 18.10 9.31
N ILE A 37 -43.05 19.41 9.16
CA ILE A 37 -44.19 20.31 9.39
C ILE A 37 -45.35 19.92 8.45
N HIS A 38 -45.07 19.72 7.16
CA HIS A 38 -46.08 19.29 6.18
C HIS A 38 -46.69 17.91 6.49
N LYS A 39 -45.93 17.02 7.15
CA LYS A 39 -46.40 15.70 7.58
C LYS A 39 -47.17 15.71 8.91
N GLY A 40 -47.39 16.89 9.50
CA GLY A 40 -48.22 17.06 10.70
C GLY A 40 -47.47 16.96 12.03
N PHE A 41 -46.13 16.99 12.01
CA PHE A 41 -45.34 17.07 13.25
C PHE A 41 -45.45 18.47 13.86
N THR A 42 -45.42 18.57 15.20
CA THR A 42 -45.42 19.86 15.89
C THR A 42 -44.14 20.65 15.57
N PRO A 43 -44.18 22.00 15.55
CA PRO A 43 -43.00 22.80 15.20
C PRO A 43 -41.77 22.47 16.04
N GLY A 44 -41.97 22.26 17.35
CA GLY A 44 -40.88 21.87 18.25
C GLY A 44 -40.30 20.49 17.95
N LEU A 45 -41.11 19.51 17.51
CA LEU A 45 -40.62 18.18 17.13
C LEU A 45 -39.99 18.18 15.72
N ALA A 46 -40.49 19.03 14.82
CA ALA A 46 -39.96 19.20 13.47
C ALA A 46 -38.52 19.76 13.47
N ASP A 47 -38.15 20.58 14.46
CA ASP A 47 -36.78 21.06 14.65
C ASP A 47 -35.80 19.91 14.98
N TRP A 48 -36.26 18.85 15.67
CA TRP A 48 -35.43 17.71 16.06
C TRP A 48 -35.33 16.61 15.01
N ILE A 49 -36.27 16.55 14.06
CA ILE A 49 -36.30 15.48 13.05
C ILE A 49 -35.04 15.45 12.18
N PRO A 50 -34.56 16.57 11.59
CA PRO A 50 -33.31 16.56 10.82
C PRO A 50 -32.12 16.08 11.65
N ILE A 51 -32.01 16.57 12.89
CA ILE A 51 -30.93 16.20 13.82
C ILE A 51 -30.98 14.70 14.14
N GLY A 52 -32.16 14.16 14.38
CA GLY A 52 -32.36 12.74 14.67
C GLY A 52 -32.01 11.84 13.48
N VAL A 53 -32.45 12.22 12.27
CA VAL A 53 -32.18 11.46 11.04
C VAL A 53 -30.69 11.48 10.70
N ASP A 54 -30.09 12.66 10.62
CA ASP A 54 -28.67 12.80 10.25
C ASP A 54 -27.75 12.28 11.35
N GLY A 55 -28.12 12.48 12.62
CA GLY A 55 -27.45 11.88 13.78
C GLY A 55 -27.47 10.36 13.74
N ALA A 56 -28.60 9.74 13.37
CA ALA A 56 -28.69 8.29 13.21
C ALA A 56 -27.85 7.77 12.03
N ILE A 57 -27.81 8.49 10.90
CA ILE A 57 -26.95 8.18 9.76
C ILE A 57 -25.48 8.18 10.19
N ILE A 58 -25.03 9.25 10.86
CA ILE A 58 -23.66 9.36 11.37
C ILE A 58 -23.36 8.25 12.39
N ALA A 59 -24.28 7.96 13.31
CA ALA A 59 -24.10 6.92 14.32
C ALA A 59 -23.96 5.52 13.70
N PHE A 60 -24.77 5.16 12.71
CA PHE A 60 -24.67 3.87 12.02
C PHE A 60 -23.41 3.75 11.18
N LEU A 61 -22.98 4.82 10.50
CA LEU A 61 -21.73 4.83 9.74
C LEU A 61 -20.51 4.74 10.66
N ALA A 62 -20.50 5.48 11.78
CA ALA A 62 -19.45 5.40 12.78
C ALA A 62 -19.38 4.01 13.41
N LEU A 63 -20.54 3.42 13.74
CA LEU A 63 -20.62 2.06 14.27
C LEU A 63 -20.17 1.01 13.25
N ASP A 64 -20.52 1.14 11.96
CA ASP A 64 -19.98 0.28 10.88
C ASP A 64 -18.44 0.36 10.83
N LEU A 65 -17.87 1.56 10.94
CA LEU A 65 -16.41 1.76 10.95
C LEU A 65 -15.75 1.14 12.19
N VAL A 66 -16.36 1.29 13.37
CA VAL A 66 -15.87 0.68 14.61
C VAL A 66 -15.92 -0.85 14.51
N LEU A 67 -17.04 -1.40 14.05
CA LEU A 67 -17.20 -2.85 13.88
C LEU A 67 -16.24 -3.41 12.82
N LEU A 68 -15.98 -2.63 11.76
CA LEU A 68 -14.95 -2.95 10.76
C LEU A 68 -13.56 -3.00 11.40
N ALA A 69 -13.23 -2.05 12.27
CA ALA A 69 -11.98 -2.07 13.03
C ALA A 69 -11.89 -3.30 13.95
N CYS A 70 -13.01 -3.74 14.51
CA CYS A 70 -13.13 -4.99 15.27
C CYS A 70 -13.19 -6.27 14.41
N ARG A 71 -13.12 -6.17 13.07
CA ARG A 71 -13.25 -7.28 12.11
C ARG A 71 -14.60 -8.02 12.17
N ILE A 72 -15.67 -7.33 12.57
CA ILE A 72 -17.04 -7.86 12.59
C ILE A 72 -17.84 -7.18 11.47
N PRO A 73 -18.02 -7.79 10.28
CA PRO A 73 -18.77 -7.18 9.20
C PRO A 73 -20.27 -7.27 9.46
N VAL A 74 -20.93 -6.14 9.77
CA VAL A 74 -22.39 -6.07 9.95
C VAL A 74 -23.01 -5.23 8.82
N PRO A 75 -23.24 -5.80 7.63
CA PRO A 75 -23.69 -5.04 6.47
C PRO A 75 -25.09 -4.42 6.65
N LEU A 76 -25.87 -4.90 7.63
CA LEU A 76 -27.20 -4.38 7.94
C LEU A 76 -27.17 -2.91 8.37
N LEU A 77 -26.22 -2.50 9.22
CA LEU A 77 -26.07 -1.10 9.64
C LEU A 77 -25.82 -0.18 8.44
N ARG A 78 -25.00 -0.66 7.51
CA ARG A 78 -24.71 0.05 6.26
C ARG A 78 -25.94 0.17 5.37
N PHE A 79 -26.69 -0.92 5.18
CA PHE A 79 -27.91 -0.86 4.38
C PHE A 79 -28.96 0.06 5.02
N ALA A 80 -29.06 0.07 6.36
CA ALA A 80 -29.91 1.00 7.09
C ALA A 80 -29.47 2.46 6.89
N ALA A 81 -28.17 2.77 7.05
CA ALA A 81 -27.64 4.11 6.81
C ALA A 81 -27.84 4.58 5.37
N HIS A 82 -27.56 3.73 4.38
CA HIS A 82 -27.81 4.05 2.97
C HIS A 82 -29.29 4.23 2.66
N GLY A 83 -30.15 3.39 3.25
CA GLY A 83 -31.60 3.52 3.10
C GLY A 83 -32.12 4.84 3.66
N MET A 84 -31.68 5.21 4.87
CA MET A 84 -32.04 6.51 5.47
C MET A 84 -31.50 7.67 4.65
N THR A 85 -30.27 7.59 4.15
CA THR A 85 -29.73 8.69 3.34
C THR A 85 -30.41 8.78 1.97
N ALA A 86 -30.80 7.65 1.36
CA ALA A 86 -31.63 7.65 0.16
C ALA A 86 -32.99 8.31 0.42
N ALA A 87 -33.61 8.06 1.58
CA ALA A 87 -34.82 8.76 1.99
C ALA A 87 -34.56 10.26 2.17
N THR A 88 -33.45 10.67 2.80
CA THR A 88 -33.04 12.08 2.92
C THR A 88 -32.85 12.74 1.54
N VAL A 89 -32.22 12.05 0.58
CA VAL A 89 -32.06 12.54 -0.80
C VAL A 89 -33.42 12.76 -1.45
N VAL A 90 -34.35 11.80 -1.33
CA VAL A 90 -35.71 11.93 -1.89
C VAL A 90 -36.45 13.09 -1.25
N LEU A 91 -36.43 13.20 0.08
CA LEU A 91 -37.11 14.28 0.81
C LEU A 91 -36.58 15.66 0.42
N ASN A 92 -35.25 15.80 0.26
CA ASN A 92 -34.63 17.03 -0.24
C ASN A 92 -34.98 17.31 -1.70
N ALA A 93 -35.01 16.31 -2.57
CA ALA A 93 -35.43 16.49 -3.96
C ALA A 93 -36.90 16.92 -4.09
N THR A 94 -37.75 16.51 -3.14
CA THR A 94 -39.20 16.80 -3.12
C THR A 94 -39.59 18.02 -2.28
N SER A 95 -38.65 18.72 -1.64
CA SER A 95 -38.97 19.83 -0.75
C SER A 95 -39.35 21.13 -1.46
N GLY A 96 -39.29 21.16 -2.80
CA GLY A 96 -39.76 22.31 -3.60
C GLY A 96 -41.29 22.32 -3.77
N ASP A 97 -41.84 23.51 -3.98
CA ASP A 97 -43.29 23.72 -4.22
C ASP A 97 -43.80 23.09 -5.53
N GLN A 98 -42.89 22.76 -6.44
CA GLN A 98 -43.19 22.17 -7.75
C GLN A 98 -42.88 20.67 -7.78
N PRO A 99 -43.72 19.85 -8.44
CA PRO A 99 -43.41 18.46 -8.72
C PRO A 99 -42.05 18.29 -9.41
N ILE A 100 -41.35 17.18 -9.13
CA ILE A 100 -40.03 16.87 -9.73
C ILE A 100 -40.06 16.94 -11.28
N ALA A 101 -41.20 16.64 -11.90
CA ALA A 101 -41.38 16.67 -13.34
C ALA A 101 -41.36 18.09 -13.94
N GLU A 102 -41.69 19.11 -13.15
CA GLU A 102 -41.77 20.51 -13.60
C GLU A 102 -40.41 21.22 -13.48
N ASP A 103 -39.61 20.90 -12.46
CA ASP A 103 -38.25 21.41 -12.29
C ASP A 103 -37.27 20.32 -11.82
N PRO A 104 -36.81 19.46 -12.76
CA PRO A 104 -35.90 18.36 -12.43
C PRO A 104 -34.49 18.84 -12.03
N VAL A 105 -34.10 20.04 -12.45
CA VAL A 105 -32.77 20.61 -12.15
C VAL A 105 -32.71 21.05 -10.69
N ARG A 106 -33.73 21.78 -10.21
CA ARG A 106 -33.83 22.18 -8.79
C ARG A 106 -33.92 20.98 -7.86
N ALA A 107 -34.77 19.99 -8.19
CA ALA A 107 -34.87 18.75 -7.42
C ALA A 107 -33.52 18.00 -7.38
N GLY A 108 -32.81 17.98 -8.52
CA GLY A 108 -31.45 17.43 -8.62
C GLY A 108 -30.47 18.12 -7.68
N TRP A 109 -30.44 19.46 -7.63
CA TRP A 109 -29.53 20.21 -6.77
C TRP A 109 -29.76 19.96 -5.28
N HIS A 110 -31.02 19.91 -4.83
CA HIS A 110 -31.33 19.63 -3.43
C HIS A 110 -31.02 18.17 -3.05
N GLY A 111 -31.24 17.21 -3.95
CA GLY A 111 -30.89 15.80 -3.73
C GLY A 111 -29.38 15.49 -3.85
N LEU A 112 -28.61 16.32 -4.55
CA LEU A 112 -27.19 16.06 -4.81
C LEU A 112 -26.33 16.19 -3.56
N MET A 113 -26.66 17.12 -2.65
CA MET A 113 -25.82 17.41 -1.48
C MET A 113 -25.70 16.21 -0.51
N PRO A 114 -26.79 15.54 -0.10
CA PRO A 114 -26.68 14.33 0.71
C PRO A 114 -26.06 13.15 -0.05
N LEU A 115 -26.22 13.09 -1.38
CA LEU A 115 -25.61 12.03 -2.20
C LEU A 115 -24.07 12.13 -2.21
N LEU A 116 -23.53 13.34 -2.33
CA LEU A 116 -22.07 13.58 -2.28
C LEU A 116 -21.48 13.13 -0.93
N PHE A 117 -22.21 13.34 0.17
CA PHE A 117 -21.81 12.85 1.50
C PHE A 117 -21.67 11.32 1.52
N ILE A 118 -22.66 10.57 1.02
CA ILE A 118 -22.59 9.09 0.95
C ILE A 118 -21.38 8.64 0.14
N ILE A 119 -21.16 9.24 -1.03
CA ILE A 119 -20.06 8.87 -1.92
C ILE A 119 -18.73 9.05 -1.21
N GLY A 120 -18.54 10.17 -0.50
CA GLY A 120 -17.31 10.43 0.23
C GLY A 120 -17.10 9.51 1.43
N VAL A 121 -18.15 9.19 2.21
CA VAL A 121 -18.04 8.21 3.30
C VAL A 121 -17.70 6.82 2.78
N GLU A 122 -18.34 6.38 1.69
CA GLU A 122 -18.04 5.09 1.07
C GLU A 122 -16.62 5.04 0.49
N ALA A 123 -16.12 6.15 -0.08
CA ALA A 123 -14.74 6.28 -0.52
C ALA A 123 -13.76 6.18 0.66
N GLY A 124 -14.01 6.91 1.75
CA GLY A 124 -13.23 6.85 2.98
C GLY A 124 -13.20 5.44 3.58
N ARG A 125 -14.35 4.77 3.64
CA ARG A 125 -14.47 3.38 4.08
C ARG A 125 -13.65 2.43 3.21
N ARG A 126 -13.75 2.52 1.88
CA ARG A 126 -12.96 1.69 0.96
C ARG A 126 -11.46 1.88 1.19
N LEU A 127 -11.03 3.11 1.44
CA LEU A 127 -9.65 3.41 1.77
C LEU A 127 -9.24 2.75 3.10
N LEU A 128 -10.04 2.88 4.16
CA LEU A 128 -9.77 2.25 5.46
C LEU A 128 -9.71 0.73 5.36
N VAL A 129 -10.66 0.10 4.65
CA VAL A 129 -10.65 -1.35 4.38
C VAL A 129 -9.38 -1.74 3.65
N HIS A 130 -8.99 -0.98 2.64
CA HIS A 130 -7.79 -1.27 1.85
C HIS A 130 -6.52 -1.16 2.68
N VAL A 131 -6.39 -0.12 3.50
CA VAL A 131 -5.26 0.06 4.44
C VAL A 131 -5.22 -1.08 5.46
N ALA A 132 -6.37 -1.48 6.03
CA ALA A 132 -6.46 -2.60 6.95
C ALA A 132 -6.04 -3.93 6.29
N GLN A 133 -6.43 -4.14 5.02
CA GLN A 133 -6.01 -5.32 4.25
C GLN A 133 -4.51 -5.30 3.95
N LEU A 134 -3.93 -4.13 3.65
CA LEU A 134 -2.49 -3.96 3.44
C LEU A 134 -1.71 -4.33 4.71
N GLN A 135 -2.13 -3.79 5.86
CA GLN A 135 -1.52 -4.10 7.16
C GLN A 135 -1.66 -5.58 7.53
N ALA A 136 -2.80 -6.19 7.23
CA ALA A 136 -3.03 -7.62 7.49
C ALA A 136 -2.35 -8.54 6.46
N GLY A 137 -1.70 -8.01 5.41
CA GLY A 137 -1.14 -8.82 4.32
C GLY A 137 -2.19 -9.65 3.55
N THR A 138 -3.45 -9.23 3.59
CA THR A 138 -4.59 -9.95 2.96
C THR A 138 -4.98 -9.38 1.60
N VAL A 139 -4.30 -8.33 1.13
CA VAL A 139 -4.52 -7.78 -0.21
C VAL A 139 -4.28 -8.86 -1.26
N ARG A 140 -5.24 -8.98 -2.17
CA ARG A 140 -5.18 -9.86 -3.33
C ARG A 140 -5.29 -9.00 -4.58
N ASP A 141 -4.40 -9.22 -5.52
CA ASP A 141 -4.48 -8.60 -6.83
C ASP A 141 -5.74 -9.06 -7.54
N ARG A 142 -6.35 -8.15 -8.32
CA ARG A 142 -7.44 -8.51 -9.22
C ARG A 142 -6.88 -8.87 -10.58
N ILE A 143 -7.48 -9.85 -11.23
CA ILE A 143 -7.20 -10.12 -12.63
C ILE A 143 -7.73 -8.94 -13.45
N PRO A 144 -6.91 -8.34 -14.33
CA PRO A 144 -7.33 -7.21 -15.15
C PRO A 144 -8.57 -7.52 -15.99
N LEU A 145 -9.52 -6.58 -16.04
CA LEU A 145 -10.79 -6.76 -16.75
C LEU A 145 -10.60 -7.07 -18.23
N HIS A 146 -9.62 -6.44 -18.89
CA HIS A 146 -9.33 -6.69 -20.30
C HIS A 146 -8.98 -8.17 -20.57
N ARG A 147 -8.38 -8.89 -19.62
CA ARG A 147 -8.02 -10.30 -19.81
C ARG A 147 -9.25 -11.21 -19.84
N TRP A 148 -10.29 -10.87 -19.08
CA TRP A 148 -11.57 -11.59 -19.15
C TRP A 148 -12.19 -11.51 -20.53
N VAL A 149 -12.05 -10.39 -21.22
CA VAL A 149 -12.54 -10.18 -22.59
C VAL A 149 -11.62 -10.85 -23.62
N LEU A 150 -10.31 -10.64 -23.50
CA LEU A 150 -9.32 -11.13 -24.47
C LEU A 150 -9.03 -12.64 -24.35
N SER A 151 -9.31 -13.25 -23.19
CA SER A 151 -9.04 -14.66 -22.95
C SER A 151 -10.12 -15.31 -22.06
N PRO A 152 -11.35 -15.44 -22.57
CA PRO A 152 -12.51 -15.81 -21.76
C PRO A 152 -12.43 -17.23 -21.19
N PHE A 153 -11.65 -18.13 -21.81
CA PHE A 153 -11.49 -19.51 -21.34
C PHE A 153 -10.27 -19.73 -20.43
N ARG A 154 -9.14 -19.04 -20.69
CA ARG A 154 -7.92 -19.21 -19.87
C ARG A 154 -8.04 -18.45 -18.55
N THR A 155 -8.69 -17.28 -18.57
CA THR A 155 -8.84 -16.43 -17.39
C THR A 155 -9.57 -17.09 -16.20
N PRO A 156 -10.73 -17.77 -16.37
CA PRO A 156 -11.37 -18.47 -15.26
C PRO A 156 -10.52 -19.64 -14.74
N LYS A 157 -9.74 -20.32 -15.61
CA LYS A 157 -8.80 -21.38 -15.20
C LYS A 157 -7.66 -20.80 -14.35
N LEU A 158 -7.11 -19.65 -14.75
CA LEU A 158 -6.11 -18.92 -13.98
C LEU A 158 -6.68 -18.46 -12.63
N TYR A 159 -7.87 -17.86 -12.63
CA TYR A 159 -8.56 -17.44 -11.41
C TYR A 159 -8.74 -18.59 -10.43
N ARG A 160 -9.22 -19.74 -10.91
CA ARG A 160 -9.37 -20.95 -10.09
C ARG A 160 -8.03 -21.40 -9.50
N ARG A 161 -6.96 -21.48 -10.31
CA ARG A 161 -5.62 -21.85 -9.84
C ARG A 161 -5.08 -20.87 -8.80
N MET A 162 -5.19 -19.57 -9.07
CA MET A 162 -4.79 -18.51 -8.15
C MET A 162 -5.50 -18.62 -6.80
N ARG A 163 -6.81 -18.90 -6.81
CA ARG A 163 -7.62 -19.08 -5.60
C ARG A 163 -7.27 -20.36 -4.83
N LEU A 164 -7.12 -21.49 -5.52
CA LEU A 164 -6.83 -22.78 -4.90
C LEU A 164 -5.39 -22.85 -4.35
N ALA A 165 -4.44 -22.24 -5.05
CA ALA A 165 -3.05 -22.14 -4.62
C ALA A 165 -2.83 -21.04 -3.57
N ASN A 166 -3.87 -20.30 -3.18
CA ASN A 166 -3.80 -19.14 -2.30
C ASN A 166 -2.75 -18.08 -2.72
N VAL A 167 -2.48 -17.99 -4.03
CA VAL A 167 -1.55 -16.99 -4.60
C VAL A 167 -2.26 -15.64 -4.59
N ARG A 168 -1.66 -14.67 -3.91
CA ARG A 168 -2.26 -13.34 -3.73
C ARG A 168 -1.93 -12.39 -4.86
N SER A 169 -0.83 -12.62 -5.58
CA SER A 169 -0.41 -11.75 -6.68
C SER A 169 -0.80 -12.29 -8.06
N TYR A 170 -1.39 -11.41 -8.87
CA TYR A 170 -1.74 -11.71 -10.25
C TYR A 170 -0.48 -11.91 -11.09
N ARG A 171 0.53 -11.03 -10.91
CA ARG A 171 1.81 -11.11 -11.64
C ARG A 171 2.54 -12.41 -11.34
N GLU A 172 2.56 -12.82 -10.07
CA GLU A 172 3.16 -14.09 -9.66
C GLU A 172 2.45 -15.29 -10.33
N MET A 173 1.10 -15.29 -10.35
CA MET A 173 0.35 -16.37 -10.99
C MET A 173 0.56 -16.40 -12.52
N VAL A 174 0.67 -15.24 -13.16
CA VAL A 174 1.01 -15.14 -14.59
C VAL A 174 2.40 -15.73 -14.84
N GLN A 175 3.38 -15.42 -14.00
CA GLN A 175 4.73 -15.97 -14.13
C GLN A 175 4.71 -17.49 -14.00
N ARG A 176 4.01 -18.03 -13.00
CA ARG A 176 3.84 -19.48 -12.83
C ARG A 176 3.19 -20.15 -14.05
N GLU A 177 2.22 -19.49 -14.69
CA GLU A 177 1.61 -19.98 -15.93
C GLU A 177 2.61 -19.97 -17.09
N GLN A 178 3.39 -18.89 -17.24
CA GLN A 178 4.43 -18.77 -18.26
C GLN A 178 5.56 -19.81 -18.06
N ASP A 179 6.01 -20.02 -16.83
CA ASP A 179 7.02 -21.01 -16.50
C ASP A 179 6.54 -22.42 -16.84
N LEU A 180 5.28 -22.74 -16.52
CA LEU A 180 4.66 -24.03 -16.86
C LEU A 180 4.48 -24.22 -18.36
N ASP A 181 4.07 -23.18 -19.09
CA ASP A 181 3.91 -23.25 -20.55
C ASP A 181 5.28 -23.38 -21.23
N GLY A 182 6.30 -22.64 -20.76
CA GLY A 182 7.69 -22.76 -21.22
C GLY A 182 8.26 -24.15 -20.95
N TYR A 183 8.03 -24.70 -19.76
CA TYR A 183 8.45 -26.05 -19.39
C TYR A 183 7.79 -27.13 -20.27
N ARG A 184 6.50 -26.99 -20.61
CA ARG A 184 5.82 -27.91 -21.55
C ARG A 184 6.46 -27.88 -22.93
N VAL A 185 6.78 -26.69 -23.44
CA VAL A 185 7.41 -26.54 -24.75
C VAL A 185 8.79 -27.18 -24.75
N TRP A 186 9.60 -26.89 -23.74
CA TRP A 186 10.93 -27.48 -23.57
C TRP A 186 10.87 -29.01 -23.49
N LEU A 187 10.00 -29.56 -22.64
CA LEU A 187 9.84 -31.01 -22.48
C LEU A 187 9.35 -31.68 -23.77
N GLY A 188 8.43 -31.03 -24.50
CA GLY A 188 7.98 -31.50 -25.80
C GLY A 188 9.08 -31.52 -26.86
N GLN A 189 10.02 -30.56 -26.81
CA GLN A 189 11.20 -30.56 -27.69
C GLN A 189 12.18 -31.68 -27.33
N GLN A 190 12.45 -31.86 -26.02
CA GLN A 190 13.35 -32.90 -25.52
C GLN A 190 12.91 -34.31 -25.94
N TYR A 191 11.60 -34.56 -25.93
CA TYR A 191 11.01 -35.85 -26.27
C TYR A 191 10.40 -35.90 -27.69
N LYS A 192 10.71 -34.94 -28.56
CA LYS A 192 10.12 -34.83 -29.92
C LYS A 192 10.23 -36.13 -30.71
N ASN A 193 11.36 -36.83 -30.62
CA ASN A 193 11.63 -38.07 -31.36
C ASN A 193 11.17 -39.34 -30.63
N LYS A 194 10.62 -39.20 -29.41
CA LYS A 194 10.24 -40.31 -28.52
C LYS A 194 8.74 -40.41 -28.27
N GLY A 195 7.92 -39.62 -28.98
CA GLY A 195 6.47 -39.57 -28.79
C GLY A 195 5.97 -38.31 -28.07
N GLY A 196 6.81 -37.28 -27.90
CA GLY A 196 6.43 -35.99 -27.31
C GLY A 196 6.38 -36.02 -25.79
N ILE A 197 5.63 -35.08 -25.20
CA ILE A 197 5.57 -34.85 -23.75
C ILE A 197 5.15 -36.10 -22.96
N ASP A 198 4.35 -36.99 -23.55
CA ASP A 198 3.86 -38.19 -22.87
C ASP A 198 4.94 -39.26 -22.66
N ALA A 199 6.05 -39.19 -23.39
CA ALA A 199 7.20 -40.07 -23.23
C ALA A 199 8.18 -39.65 -22.13
N ALA A 200 7.95 -38.49 -21.51
CA ALA A 200 8.74 -38.01 -20.38
C ALA A 200 8.45 -38.82 -19.11
N ASP A 201 9.44 -38.92 -18.23
CA ASP A 201 9.31 -39.65 -16.97
C ASP A 201 8.24 -39.01 -16.05
N GLU A 202 7.69 -39.80 -15.11
CA GLU A 202 6.69 -39.29 -14.17
C GLU A 202 7.24 -38.13 -13.34
N THR A 203 8.52 -38.17 -12.95
CA THR A 203 9.19 -37.10 -12.20
C THR A 203 9.31 -35.81 -13.02
N GLU A 204 9.65 -35.91 -14.31
CA GLU A 204 9.70 -34.77 -15.23
C GLU A 204 8.32 -34.19 -15.53
N ARG A 205 7.26 -34.99 -15.41
CA ARG A 205 5.87 -34.53 -15.59
C ARG A 205 5.26 -33.90 -14.33
N LEU A 206 5.92 -34.02 -13.17
CA LEU A 206 5.45 -33.46 -11.88
C LEU A 206 5.03 -31.99 -11.96
N PRO A 207 5.75 -31.08 -12.64
CA PRO A 207 5.30 -29.69 -12.76
C PRO A 207 3.89 -29.56 -13.34
N MET A 208 3.51 -30.41 -14.32
CA MET A 208 2.20 -30.34 -14.96
C MET A 208 1.09 -30.89 -14.08
N THR A 209 1.36 -31.95 -13.31
CA THR A 209 0.40 -32.59 -12.41
C THR A 209 0.20 -31.79 -11.13
N MET A 210 1.27 -31.21 -10.59
CA MET A 210 1.27 -30.46 -9.32
C MET A 210 0.91 -28.97 -9.48
N ALA A 211 0.96 -28.43 -10.70
CA ALA A 211 0.52 -27.06 -11.00
C ALA A 211 -0.91 -26.75 -10.52
N GLY A 212 -1.81 -27.74 -10.54
CA GLY A 212 -3.18 -27.58 -10.05
C GLY A 212 -3.28 -27.39 -8.53
N ARG A 213 -2.27 -27.85 -7.79
CA ARG A 213 -2.16 -27.78 -6.32
C ARG A 213 -1.36 -26.56 -5.84
N GLY A 214 -0.87 -25.72 -6.77
CA GLY A 214 -0.16 -24.49 -6.45
C GLY A 214 1.35 -24.61 -6.37
N PHE A 215 1.94 -25.74 -6.80
CA PHE A 215 3.39 -25.85 -6.91
C PHE A 215 3.91 -25.08 -8.12
N THR A 216 5.06 -24.44 -7.96
CA THR A 216 5.85 -23.89 -9.07
C THR A 216 6.59 -25.01 -9.81
N VAL A 217 7.14 -24.72 -11.00
CA VAL A 217 7.95 -25.69 -11.76
C VAL A 217 9.15 -26.14 -10.94
N ALA A 218 9.89 -25.20 -10.36
CA ALA A 218 11.07 -25.49 -9.56
C ALA A 218 10.73 -26.33 -8.31
N GLU A 219 9.68 -25.97 -7.57
CA GLU A 219 9.25 -26.74 -6.40
C GLU A 219 8.86 -28.16 -6.75
N ALA A 220 8.17 -28.36 -7.88
CA ALA A 220 7.76 -29.68 -8.33
C ALA A 220 8.95 -30.54 -8.77
N LEU A 221 9.94 -29.96 -9.45
CA LEU A 221 11.17 -30.65 -9.87
C LEU A 221 12.10 -30.98 -8.69
N ALA A 222 12.01 -30.24 -7.58
CA ALA A 222 12.78 -30.51 -6.38
C ALA A 222 12.16 -31.61 -5.48
N LEU A 223 10.93 -32.05 -5.75
CA LEU A 223 10.26 -33.06 -4.91
C LEU A 223 10.96 -34.43 -4.89
N PRO A 224 11.41 -35.00 -6.03
CA PRO A 224 12.10 -36.29 -6.04
C PRO A 224 13.34 -36.28 -5.14
N GLU A 225 14.20 -35.27 -5.29
CA GLU A 225 15.39 -35.11 -4.45
C GLU A 225 15.02 -35.00 -2.96
N LYS A 226 13.99 -34.22 -2.61
CA LYS A 226 13.50 -34.13 -1.23
C LYS A 226 13.03 -35.47 -0.68
N TRP A 227 12.32 -36.25 -1.48
CA TRP A 227 11.89 -37.59 -1.06
C TRP A 227 13.07 -38.52 -0.86
N GLU A 228 14.07 -38.49 -1.74
CA GLU A 228 15.30 -39.27 -1.58
C GLU A 228 16.06 -38.90 -0.31
N THR A 229 16.21 -37.60 -0.01
CA THR A 229 16.84 -37.15 1.24
C THR A 229 16.05 -37.59 2.46
N GLU A 230 14.72 -37.45 2.44
CA GLU A 230 13.87 -37.90 3.56
C GLU A 230 13.92 -39.41 3.74
N GLN A 231 14.04 -40.19 2.66
CA GLN A 231 14.18 -41.64 2.75
C GLN A 231 15.54 -42.03 3.32
N ALA A 232 16.62 -41.40 2.86
CA ALA A 232 17.96 -41.63 3.39
C ALA A 232 18.03 -41.31 4.89
N GLU A 233 17.45 -40.20 5.33
CA GLU A 233 17.35 -39.85 6.76
C GLU A 233 16.56 -40.90 7.55
N ARG A 234 15.44 -41.40 7.00
CA ARG A 234 14.66 -42.46 7.65
C ARG A 234 15.44 -43.77 7.75
N GLU A 235 16.25 -44.09 6.75
CA GLU A 235 17.11 -45.27 6.74
C GLU A 235 18.25 -45.15 7.75
N GLU A 236 18.91 -44.00 7.81
CA GLU A 236 19.94 -43.70 8.80
C GLU A 236 19.38 -43.80 10.23
N GLN A 237 18.22 -43.20 10.49
CA GLN A 237 17.54 -43.31 11.79
C GLN A 237 17.17 -44.76 12.13
N LYS A 238 16.78 -45.57 11.15
CA LYS A 238 16.52 -47.02 11.37
C LYS A 238 17.82 -47.75 11.71
N ALA A 239 18.89 -47.49 10.98
CA ALA A 239 20.21 -48.09 11.22
C ALA A 239 20.76 -47.71 12.60
N GLU A 240 20.62 -46.45 13.01
CA GLU A 240 21.03 -45.98 14.34
C GLU A 240 20.22 -46.66 15.45
N ARG A 241 18.90 -46.77 15.29
CA ARG A 241 18.06 -47.52 16.25
C ARG A 241 18.48 -48.98 16.36
N GLN A 242 18.79 -49.63 15.24
CA GLN A 242 19.29 -51.00 15.23
C GLN A 242 20.66 -51.12 15.92
N ARG A 243 21.59 -50.19 15.67
CA ARG A 243 22.90 -50.15 16.35
C ARG A 243 22.74 -50.02 17.86
N ARG A 244 21.91 -49.08 18.34
CA ARG A 244 21.63 -48.92 19.77
C ARG A 244 21.01 -50.16 20.39
N GLN A 245 20.09 -50.82 19.68
CA GLN A 245 19.50 -52.09 20.14
C GLN A 245 20.54 -53.22 20.22
N ALA A 246 21.44 -53.32 19.24
CA ALA A 246 22.53 -54.29 19.23
C ALA A 246 23.54 -54.04 20.35
N GLU A 247 23.92 -52.79 20.62
CA GLU A 247 24.78 -52.40 21.74
C GLU A 247 24.15 -52.77 23.08
N GLN A 248 22.86 -52.47 23.28
CA GLN A 248 22.13 -52.86 24.49
C GLN A 248 22.02 -54.38 24.65
N ALA A 249 21.81 -55.12 23.57
CA ALA A 249 21.81 -56.58 23.59
C ALA A 249 23.19 -57.14 23.98
N ALA A 250 24.27 -56.62 23.38
CA ALA A 250 25.63 -57.02 23.72
C ALA A 250 25.99 -56.71 25.19
N GLU A 251 25.51 -55.59 25.73
CA GLU A 251 25.70 -55.25 27.14
C GLU A 251 24.95 -56.22 28.08
N ARG A 252 23.72 -56.62 27.71
CA ARG A 252 22.95 -57.64 28.44
C ARG A 252 23.67 -58.98 28.42
N ASP A 253 24.10 -59.43 27.25
CA ASP A 253 24.86 -60.69 27.09
C ASP A 253 26.15 -60.69 27.93
N LYS A 254 26.85 -59.55 27.98
CA LYS A 254 28.05 -59.40 28.83
C LYS A 254 27.72 -59.52 30.31
N LYS A 255 26.64 -58.87 30.77
CA LYS A 255 26.17 -58.97 32.16
C LYS A 255 25.75 -60.39 32.53
N ASP A 256 25.07 -61.09 31.62
CA ASP A 256 24.63 -62.47 31.83
C ASP A 256 25.83 -63.44 31.88
N ARG A 257 26.84 -63.26 31.02
CA ARG A 257 28.11 -64.03 31.11
C ARG A 257 28.86 -63.79 32.42
N LEU A 258 28.93 -62.54 32.86
CA LEU A 258 29.59 -62.20 34.14
C LEU A 258 28.87 -62.82 35.34
N ARG A 259 27.53 -62.85 35.33
CA ARG A 259 26.74 -63.56 36.35
C ARG A 259 27.05 -65.05 36.34
N LYS A 260 27.03 -65.69 35.18
CA LYS A 260 27.32 -67.12 35.06
C LYS A 260 28.71 -67.50 35.58
N ILE A 261 29.74 -66.72 35.24
CA ILE A 261 31.11 -66.93 35.75
C ILE A 261 31.16 -66.78 37.27
N ARG A 262 30.44 -65.80 37.83
CA ARG A 262 30.35 -65.60 39.28
C ARG A 262 29.70 -66.80 39.97
N ASP A 263 28.57 -67.26 39.43
CA ASP A 263 27.84 -68.41 39.97
C ASP A 263 28.69 -69.68 39.90
N GLU A 264 29.41 -69.91 38.79
CA GLU A 264 30.37 -71.02 38.64
C GLU A 264 31.53 -70.92 39.64
N GLY A 265 32.05 -69.72 39.90
CA GLY A 265 33.08 -69.48 40.90
C GLY A 265 32.60 -69.74 42.33
N GLU A 266 31.38 -69.35 42.66
CA GLU A 266 30.74 -69.63 43.96
C GLU A 266 30.50 -71.13 44.16
N ILE A 267 30.10 -71.85 43.10
CA ILE A 267 29.98 -73.32 43.11
C ILE A 267 31.34 -73.99 43.31
N GLN A 268 32.39 -73.53 42.62
CA GLN A 268 33.75 -74.07 42.80
C GLN A 268 34.28 -73.82 44.20
N GLN A 269 34.06 -72.62 44.76
CA GLN A 269 34.45 -72.34 46.15
C GLN A 269 33.70 -73.23 47.14
N ALA A 270 32.41 -73.48 46.92
CA ALA A 270 31.65 -74.42 47.74
C ALA A 270 32.17 -75.87 47.60
N GLN A 271 32.56 -76.29 46.40
CA GLN A 271 33.17 -77.62 46.15
C GLN A 271 34.52 -77.77 46.85
N TYR A 272 35.40 -76.77 46.77
CA TYR A 272 36.69 -76.80 47.47
C TYR A 272 36.53 -76.74 48.99
N ALA A 273 35.54 -76.01 49.51
CA ALA A 273 35.22 -76.02 50.93
C ALA A 273 34.73 -77.41 51.38
N THR A 274 34.01 -78.14 50.51
CA THR A 274 33.49 -79.49 50.77
C THR A 274 34.58 -80.58 50.60
N GLU A 275 35.49 -80.43 49.64
CA GLU A 275 36.67 -81.29 49.46
C GLU A 275 37.71 -81.08 50.58
N ALA A 276 37.84 -79.86 51.11
CA ALA A 276 38.63 -79.60 52.32
C ALA A 276 38.00 -80.22 53.60
N GLU A 277 36.71 -80.52 53.58
CA GLU A 277 35.98 -81.18 54.67
C GLU A 277 35.95 -82.72 54.55
N THR A 278 36.42 -83.28 53.42
CA THR A 278 36.48 -84.73 53.21
C THR A 278 37.81 -85.17 52.59
N GLY A 279 38.72 -85.66 53.44
CA GLY A 279 39.86 -86.48 52.95
C GLY A 279 41.16 -86.24 53.70
N THR A 280 41.42 -87.11 54.67
CA THR A 280 42.64 -87.21 55.45
C THR A 280 43.92 -87.45 54.62
N ALA A 281 44.97 -86.72 55.00
CA ALA A 281 46.35 -87.14 55.16
C ALA A 281 47.04 -87.95 54.03
N ARG A 282 47.84 -87.22 53.25
CA ARG A 282 49.30 -87.43 53.05
C ARG A 282 49.87 -88.75 53.58
N ALA A 283 50.44 -89.56 52.69
CA ALA A 283 51.74 -90.22 52.88
C ALA A 283 52.11 -91.06 51.64
N ALA A 284 52.87 -90.48 50.69
CA ALA A 284 53.86 -91.17 49.84
C ALA A 284 54.29 -90.28 48.66
N ALA A 285 55.20 -89.33 48.88
CA ALA A 285 56.12 -88.84 47.82
C ALA A 285 57.23 -87.90 48.35
N GLU A 286 57.51 -87.89 49.66
CA GLU A 286 58.48 -86.96 50.27
C GLU A 286 59.96 -87.34 50.06
N GLN A 287 60.28 -88.25 49.14
CA GLN A 287 61.66 -88.46 48.68
C GLN A 287 61.89 -88.19 47.18
N THR A 288 60.84 -87.79 46.45
CA THR A 288 60.97 -87.19 45.11
C THR A 288 60.68 -85.69 45.11
N GLN A 289 60.46 -85.09 46.29
CA GLN A 289 60.08 -83.68 46.42
C GLN A 289 61.30 -82.75 46.35
N ALA A 290 62.45 -83.13 46.92
CA ALA A 290 63.63 -82.27 46.94
C ALA A 290 64.34 -82.13 45.57
N GLU A 291 64.33 -83.18 44.74
CA GLU A 291 64.89 -83.11 43.36
C GLU A 291 63.89 -82.51 42.35
N ALA A 292 62.58 -82.66 42.58
CA ALA A 292 61.55 -81.97 41.83
C ALA A 292 61.52 -80.47 42.17
N GLU A 293 61.66 -80.09 43.44
CA GLU A 293 61.66 -78.71 43.93
C GLU A 293 62.81 -77.89 43.30
N ALA A 294 64.02 -78.46 43.17
CA ALA A 294 65.16 -77.79 42.54
C ALA A 294 64.99 -77.57 41.02
N ARG A 295 64.37 -78.52 40.29
CA ARG A 295 64.04 -78.39 38.85
C ARG A 295 62.83 -77.48 38.62
N THR A 296 61.85 -77.49 39.52
CA THR A 296 60.73 -76.54 39.50
C THR A 296 61.20 -75.13 39.81
N GLU A 297 62.16 -74.94 40.70
CA GLU A 297 62.65 -73.59 41.06
C GLU A 297 63.41 -72.94 39.90
N THR A 298 64.29 -73.70 39.22
CA THR A 298 64.95 -73.21 37.99
C THR A 298 63.99 -72.97 36.84
N THR A 299 62.98 -73.83 36.66
CA THR A 299 61.92 -73.63 35.66
C THR A 299 61.05 -72.43 36.01
N ARG A 300 60.74 -72.22 37.29
CA ARG A 300 59.92 -71.11 37.80
C ARG A 300 60.65 -69.79 37.63
N ILE A 301 61.94 -69.72 37.96
CA ILE A 301 62.78 -68.53 37.72
C ILE A 301 62.84 -68.22 36.22
N ARG A 302 63.06 -69.22 35.35
CA ARG A 302 63.09 -69.02 33.89
C ARG A 302 61.73 -68.57 33.33
N THR A 303 60.64 -69.16 33.82
CA THR A 303 59.27 -68.82 33.39
C THR A 303 58.88 -67.43 33.87
N GLN A 304 59.28 -67.05 35.09
CA GLN A 304 59.07 -65.72 35.63
C GLN A 304 59.86 -64.66 34.86
N HIS A 305 61.10 -64.97 34.46
CA HIS A 305 61.91 -64.06 33.65
C HIS A 305 61.36 -63.88 32.22
N LEU A 306 60.85 -64.95 31.60
CA LEU A 306 60.17 -64.88 30.29
C LEU A 306 58.83 -64.11 30.39
N ARG A 307 58.08 -64.32 31.47
CA ARG A 307 56.84 -63.60 31.74
C ARG A 307 57.08 -62.11 31.94
N GLN A 308 58.10 -61.73 32.71
CA GLN A 308 58.49 -60.32 32.86
C GLN A 308 58.98 -59.68 31.55
N GLN A 309 59.67 -60.44 30.69
CA GLN A 309 60.04 -59.94 29.35
C GLN A 309 58.81 -59.75 28.44
N ALA A 310 57.86 -60.68 28.47
CA ALA A 310 56.62 -60.58 27.72
C ALA A 310 55.72 -59.45 28.22
N GLU A 311 55.63 -59.25 29.55
CA GLU A 311 54.88 -58.14 30.16
C GLU A 311 55.50 -56.79 29.77
N ARG A 312 56.83 -56.64 29.83
CA ARG A 312 57.52 -55.41 29.37
C ARG A 312 57.37 -55.15 27.87
N ALA A 313 57.37 -56.21 27.05
CA ALA A 313 57.14 -56.08 25.61
C ALA A 313 55.70 -55.64 25.31
N ALA A 314 54.72 -56.21 26.01
CA ALA A 314 53.31 -55.82 25.88
C ALA A 314 53.03 -54.39 26.37
N GLU A 315 53.68 -53.97 27.47
CA GLU A 315 53.62 -52.58 27.96
C GLU A 315 54.22 -51.60 26.94
N ALA A 316 55.38 -51.92 26.36
CA ALA A 316 56.02 -51.09 25.33
C ALA A 316 55.17 -50.98 24.04
N GLU A 317 54.51 -52.06 23.62
CA GLU A 317 53.59 -52.04 22.47
C GLU A 317 52.31 -51.24 22.77
N ALA A 318 51.78 -51.32 24.00
CA ALA A 318 50.63 -50.53 24.42
C ALA A 318 50.94 -49.03 24.47
N GLU A 319 52.09 -48.64 25.03
CA GLU A 319 52.57 -47.25 25.03
C GLU A 319 52.80 -46.72 23.61
N ALA A 320 53.33 -47.53 22.70
CA ALA A 320 53.50 -47.17 21.30
C ALA A 320 52.14 -46.89 20.61
N LEU A 321 51.14 -47.76 20.80
CA LEU A 321 49.79 -47.59 20.28
C LEU A 321 49.07 -46.37 20.87
N GLU A 322 49.23 -46.10 22.17
CA GLU A 322 48.68 -44.90 22.80
C GLU A 322 49.34 -43.63 22.27
N SER A 323 50.66 -43.66 22.03
CA SER A 323 51.39 -42.53 21.44
C SER A 323 50.94 -42.22 20.01
N GLU A 324 50.67 -43.26 19.19
CA GLU A 324 50.14 -43.10 17.83
C GLU A 324 48.71 -42.55 17.84
N ARG A 325 47.85 -43.05 18.75
CA ARG A 325 46.48 -42.54 18.92
C ARG A 325 46.48 -41.09 19.39
N ALA A 326 47.37 -40.74 20.33
CA ALA A 326 47.55 -39.37 20.77
C ALA A 326 48.02 -38.48 19.60
N ALA A 327 49.03 -38.91 18.84
CA ALA A 327 49.51 -38.19 17.67
C ALA A 327 48.42 -38.00 16.59
N ALA A 328 47.61 -39.02 16.33
CA ALA A 328 46.47 -38.94 15.40
C ALA A 328 45.38 -37.99 15.91
N ALA A 329 45.09 -38.00 17.21
CA ALA A 329 44.14 -37.07 17.83
C ALA A 329 44.62 -35.62 17.73
N TRP A 330 45.91 -35.36 17.94
CA TRP A 330 46.50 -34.03 17.78
C TRP A 330 46.44 -33.52 16.33
N ARG A 331 46.70 -34.38 15.33
CA ARG A 331 46.57 -34.01 13.90
C ARG A 331 45.13 -33.65 13.53
N LYS A 332 44.17 -34.47 13.96
CA LYS A 332 42.75 -34.20 13.73
C LYS A 332 42.29 -32.91 14.40
N ALA A 333 42.71 -32.67 15.64
CA ALA A 333 42.42 -31.43 16.35
C ALA A 333 43.02 -30.19 15.66
N ALA A 334 44.20 -30.31 15.03
CA ALA A 334 44.80 -29.24 14.25
C ALA A 334 44.01 -28.96 12.95
N GLU A 335 43.63 -30.00 12.20
CA GLU A 335 42.80 -29.85 11.00
C GLU A 335 41.41 -29.27 11.31
N ASP A 336 40.79 -29.68 12.42
CA ASP A 336 39.48 -29.18 12.84
C ASP A 336 39.56 -27.70 13.25
N ARG A 337 40.68 -27.26 13.87
CA ARG A 337 40.95 -25.83 14.16
C ARG A 337 41.13 -25.01 12.88
N GLU A 338 41.91 -25.49 11.92
CA GLU A 338 42.12 -24.80 10.64
C GLU A 338 40.81 -24.66 9.86
N LYS A 339 39.96 -25.70 9.86
CA LYS A 339 38.62 -25.64 9.26
C LYS A 339 37.70 -24.67 9.98
N ALA A 340 37.77 -24.58 11.31
CA ALA A 340 37.01 -23.63 12.10
C ALA A 340 37.43 -22.18 11.79
N GLU A 341 38.73 -21.88 11.78
CA GLU A 341 39.28 -20.57 11.42
C GLU A 341 38.92 -20.18 9.98
N ALA A 342 38.99 -21.12 9.03
CA ALA A 342 38.58 -20.89 7.65
C ALA A 342 37.05 -20.71 7.50
N ALA A 343 36.24 -21.25 8.41
CA ALA A 343 34.81 -21.00 8.44
C ALA A 343 34.50 -19.60 9.00
N GLU A 344 35.17 -19.20 10.08
CA GLU A 344 35.04 -17.86 10.68
C GLU A 344 35.47 -16.75 9.71
N HIS A 345 36.59 -16.92 8.98
CA HIS A 345 36.99 -15.94 7.97
C HIS A 345 36.00 -15.85 6.80
N ARG A 346 35.34 -16.95 6.43
CA ARG A 346 34.30 -16.92 5.38
C ARG A 346 33.06 -16.18 5.84
N THR A 347 32.59 -16.42 7.06
CA THR A 347 31.43 -15.72 7.62
C THR A 347 31.72 -14.22 7.80
N GLU A 348 32.93 -13.85 8.22
CA GLU A 348 33.34 -12.45 8.34
C GLU A 348 33.40 -11.74 6.98
N GLN A 349 33.94 -12.40 5.95
CA GLN A 349 33.94 -11.86 4.57
C GLN A 349 32.53 -11.72 4.00
N GLU A 350 31.64 -12.68 4.25
CA GLU A 350 30.23 -12.59 3.86
C GLU A 350 29.52 -11.45 4.57
N HIS A 351 29.79 -11.24 5.86
CA HIS A 351 29.26 -10.12 6.63
C HIS A 351 29.72 -8.78 6.06
N LEU A 352 31.02 -8.64 5.78
CA LEU A 352 31.58 -7.43 5.16
C LEU A 352 30.96 -7.16 3.78
N ARG A 353 30.83 -8.17 2.92
CA ARG A 353 30.18 -8.04 1.60
C ARG A 353 28.71 -7.64 1.72
N ALA A 354 28.00 -8.21 2.68
CA ALA A 354 26.61 -7.86 2.95
C ALA A 354 26.46 -6.43 3.47
N GLU A 355 27.38 -5.94 4.31
CA GLU A 355 27.41 -4.56 4.77
C GLU A 355 27.72 -3.58 3.63
N THR A 356 28.72 -3.87 2.79
CA THR A 356 29.05 -3.01 1.65
C THR A 356 27.87 -2.93 0.66
N ALA A 357 27.21 -4.06 0.39
CA ALA A 357 26.02 -4.09 -0.47
C ALA A 357 24.87 -3.27 0.14
N LYS A 358 24.63 -3.38 1.45
CA LYS A 358 23.63 -2.56 2.17
C LYS A 358 23.98 -1.07 2.12
N GLN A 359 25.25 -0.69 2.21
CA GLN A 359 25.66 0.71 2.11
C GLN A 359 25.46 1.27 0.69
N GLU A 360 25.78 0.50 -0.36
CA GLU A 360 25.52 0.91 -1.73
C GLU A 360 24.02 1.08 -2.03
N GLU A 361 23.20 0.14 -1.58
CA GLU A 361 21.74 0.22 -1.66
C GLU A 361 21.21 1.51 -0.98
N ARG A 362 21.72 1.82 0.22
CA ARG A 362 21.37 3.07 0.93
C ARG A 362 21.80 4.32 0.16
N ARG A 363 23.00 4.33 -0.46
CA ARG A 363 23.46 5.46 -1.28
C ARG A 363 22.60 5.63 -2.53
N LYS A 364 22.27 4.55 -3.23
CA LYS A 364 21.38 4.58 -4.40
C LYS A 364 19.98 5.07 -4.02
N ALA A 365 19.45 4.63 -2.88
CA ALA A 365 18.16 5.10 -2.36
C ALA A 365 18.19 6.58 -1.99
N ALA A 366 19.28 7.06 -1.36
CA ALA A 366 19.46 8.47 -1.03
C ALA A 366 19.57 9.36 -2.29
N GLN A 367 20.30 8.90 -3.31
CA GLN A 367 20.40 9.61 -4.60
C GLN A 367 19.05 9.72 -5.30
N LYS A 368 18.31 8.61 -5.42
CA LYS A 368 16.96 8.62 -5.99
C LYS A 368 16.02 9.55 -5.23
N LYS A 369 16.10 9.57 -3.90
CA LYS A 369 15.30 10.47 -3.07
C LYS A 369 15.65 11.93 -3.34
N ALA A 370 16.94 12.28 -3.36
CA ALA A 370 17.40 13.64 -3.65
C ALA A 370 16.98 14.11 -5.05
N GLU A 371 17.03 13.24 -6.05
CA GLU A 371 16.55 13.52 -7.40
C GLU A 371 15.03 13.76 -7.42
N THR A 372 14.25 12.92 -6.74
CA THR A 372 12.80 13.14 -6.63
C THR A 372 12.46 14.43 -5.89
N ASP A 373 13.20 14.78 -4.83
CA ASP A 373 12.97 16.02 -4.07
C ASP A 373 13.30 17.25 -4.93
N ARG A 374 14.32 17.19 -5.80
CA ARG A 374 14.63 18.24 -6.78
C ARG A 374 13.49 18.42 -7.78
N LEU A 375 13.03 17.34 -8.40
CA LEU A 375 11.93 17.38 -9.38
C LEU A 375 10.64 17.95 -8.76
N VAL A 376 10.32 17.56 -7.52
CA VAL A 376 9.15 18.12 -6.82
C VAL A 376 9.33 19.60 -6.51
N THR A 377 10.54 20.04 -6.19
CA THR A 377 10.82 21.46 -5.92
C THR A 377 10.71 22.29 -7.20
N GLU A 378 11.20 21.76 -8.33
CA GLU A 378 11.04 22.38 -9.66
C GLU A 378 9.57 22.46 -10.07
N GLN A 379 8.80 21.38 -9.87
CA GLN A 379 7.38 21.38 -10.16
C GLN A 379 6.61 22.42 -9.33
N LYS A 380 6.89 22.52 -8.03
CA LYS A 380 6.28 23.56 -7.17
C LYS A 380 6.62 24.98 -7.64
N ARG A 381 7.84 25.21 -8.13
CA ARG A 381 8.23 26.51 -8.69
C ARG A 381 7.46 26.82 -9.97
N ALA A 382 7.30 25.84 -10.86
CA ALA A 382 6.52 26.01 -12.08
C ALA A 382 5.03 26.26 -11.78
N GLU A 383 4.45 25.53 -10.84
CA GLU A 383 3.05 25.76 -10.39
C GLU A 383 2.86 27.14 -9.76
N ALA A 384 3.83 27.61 -8.96
CA ALA A 384 3.78 28.94 -8.38
C ALA A 384 3.90 30.04 -9.46
N GLN A 385 4.73 29.86 -10.48
CA GLN A 385 4.85 30.78 -11.61
C GLN A 385 3.56 30.82 -12.43
N ALA A 386 2.96 29.67 -12.73
CA ALA A 386 1.68 29.59 -13.44
C ALA A 386 0.55 30.30 -12.66
N ALA A 387 0.48 30.06 -11.35
CA ALA A 387 -0.49 30.73 -10.48
C ALA A 387 -0.29 32.27 -10.43
N GLU A 388 0.96 32.74 -10.47
CA GLU A 388 1.26 34.17 -10.53
C GLU A 388 0.84 34.78 -11.87
N GLU A 389 1.05 34.08 -12.98
CA GLU A 389 0.59 34.50 -14.31
C GLU A 389 -0.94 34.56 -14.40
N ASP A 390 -1.63 33.54 -13.89
CA ASP A 390 -3.09 33.51 -13.86
C ASP A 390 -3.66 34.63 -12.99
N ARG A 391 -3.02 34.94 -11.87
CA ARG A 391 -3.39 36.08 -11.02
C ARG A 391 -3.22 37.41 -11.76
N LYS A 392 -2.11 37.60 -12.48
CA LYS A 392 -1.89 38.82 -13.30
C LYS A 392 -2.93 38.97 -14.41
N LYS A 393 -3.31 37.87 -15.06
CA LYS A 393 -4.39 37.87 -16.06
C LYS A 393 -5.74 38.24 -15.44
N ALA A 394 -6.10 37.63 -14.31
CA ALA A 394 -7.33 37.94 -13.60
C ALA A 394 -7.37 39.41 -13.12
N GLU A 395 -6.25 39.95 -12.63
CA GLU A 395 -6.14 41.36 -12.25
C GLU A 395 -6.30 42.29 -13.46
N ALA A 396 -5.75 41.94 -14.62
CA ALA A 396 -5.94 42.68 -15.86
C ALA A 396 -7.40 42.64 -16.35
N GLU A 397 -8.05 41.48 -16.34
CA GLU A 397 -9.47 41.31 -16.71
C GLU A 397 -10.41 42.04 -15.75
N ALA A 398 -10.09 42.06 -14.45
CA ALA A 398 -10.84 42.84 -13.47
C ALA A 398 -10.70 44.35 -13.72
N ALA A 399 -9.50 44.81 -14.08
CA ALA A 399 -9.25 46.21 -14.42
C ALA A 399 -9.99 46.64 -15.69
N THR A 400 -10.00 45.81 -16.75
CA THR A 400 -10.77 46.10 -17.97
C THR A 400 -12.27 46.14 -17.68
N THR A 401 -12.80 45.15 -16.94
CA THR A 401 -14.22 45.12 -16.56
C THR A 401 -14.62 46.34 -15.73
N LYS A 402 -13.73 46.79 -14.81
CA LYS A 402 -13.96 48.00 -14.02
C LYS A 402 -13.99 49.25 -14.90
N ALA A 403 -13.07 49.38 -15.85
CA ALA A 403 -13.05 50.49 -16.80
C ALA A 403 -14.32 50.51 -17.66
N GLU A 404 -14.77 49.35 -18.14
CA GLU A 404 -16.02 49.23 -18.90
C GLU A 404 -17.24 49.68 -18.07
N ARG A 405 -17.34 49.24 -16.81
CA ARG A 405 -18.40 49.69 -15.90
C ARG A 405 -18.38 51.20 -15.69
N GLN A 406 -17.21 51.78 -15.44
CA GLN A 406 -17.08 53.23 -15.30
C GLN A 406 -17.51 53.95 -16.58
N THR A 407 -17.10 53.48 -17.76
CA THR A 407 -17.56 54.09 -19.02
C THR A 407 -19.08 53.95 -19.23
N ALA A 408 -19.68 52.83 -18.83
CA ALA A 408 -21.13 52.63 -18.90
C ALA A 408 -21.88 53.54 -17.92
N GLU A 409 -21.36 53.71 -16.69
CA GLU A 409 -21.90 54.65 -15.69
C GLU A 409 -21.83 56.09 -16.18
N HIS A 410 -20.70 56.52 -16.76
CA HIS A 410 -20.58 57.85 -17.35
C HIS A 410 -21.56 58.09 -18.50
N ARG A 411 -21.77 57.09 -19.38
CA ARG A 411 -22.78 57.18 -20.45
C ARG A 411 -24.20 57.29 -19.90
N ARG A 412 -24.51 56.53 -18.84
CA ARG A 412 -25.82 56.59 -18.18
C ARG A 412 -26.04 57.96 -17.53
N ALA A 413 -25.05 58.47 -16.80
CA ALA A 413 -25.13 59.80 -16.18
C ALA A 413 -25.31 60.91 -17.24
N ALA A 414 -24.61 60.81 -18.37
CA ALA A 414 -24.77 61.75 -19.48
C ALA A 414 -26.19 61.70 -20.09
N ALA A 415 -26.75 60.49 -20.27
CA ALA A 415 -28.12 60.32 -20.77
C ALA A 415 -29.18 60.84 -19.79
N GLU A 416 -29.00 60.62 -18.48
CA GLU A 416 -29.89 61.14 -17.43
C GLU A 416 -29.84 62.67 -17.38
N ALA A 417 -28.64 63.27 -17.53
CA ALA A 417 -28.49 64.73 -17.61
C ALA A 417 -29.13 65.33 -18.87
N GLU A 418 -29.03 64.66 -20.02
CA GLU A 418 -29.70 65.07 -21.26
C GLU A 418 -31.22 65.00 -21.13
N ALA A 419 -31.76 63.93 -20.55
CA ALA A 419 -33.19 63.79 -20.27
C ALA A 419 -33.70 64.90 -19.34
N ALA A 420 -32.99 65.20 -18.25
CA ALA A 420 -33.34 66.27 -17.33
C ALA A 420 -33.28 67.67 -18.01
N ALA A 421 -32.33 67.89 -18.91
CA ALA A 421 -32.25 69.12 -19.69
C ALA A 421 -33.45 69.28 -20.63
N LEU A 422 -33.89 68.20 -21.28
CA LEU A 422 -35.08 68.19 -22.14
C LEU A 422 -36.35 68.49 -21.35
N GLU A 423 -36.52 67.87 -20.17
CA GLU A 423 -37.65 68.14 -19.27
C GLU A 423 -37.68 69.61 -18.83
N ALA A 424 -36.54 70.20 -18.46
CA ALA A 424 -36.45 71.61 -18.10
C ALA A 424 -36.75 72.55 -19.28
N GLU A 425 -36.35 72.19 -20.50
CA GLU A 425 -36.65 72.95 -21.72
C GLU A 425 -38.15 72.91 -22.07
N ASP A 426 -38.83 71.78 -21.85
CA ASP A 426 -40.27 71.64 -22.05
C ASP A 426 -41.07 72.46 -21.03
N VAL A 427 -40.60 72.57 -19.78
CA VAL A 427 -41.20 73.45 -18.76
C VAL A 427 -41.18 74.93 -19.18
N ILE A 428 -40.12 75.37 -19.88
CA ILE A 428 -39.92 76.78 -20.30
C ILE A 428 -40.55 77.05 -21.70
N ARG A 429 -41.10 76.02 -22.38
CA ARG A 429 -41.75 76.12 -23.72
C ARG A 429 -40.88 76.76 -24.81
N LEU A 430 -39.60 76.42 -24.83
CA LEU A 430 -38.66 76.95 -25.83
C LEU A 430 -38.98 76.45 -27.25
N SER A 431 -38.75 77.32 -28.24
CA SER A 431 -38.88 76.97 -29.66
C SER A 431 -37.80 75.97 -30.10
N SER A 432 -38.06 75.24 -31.19
CA SER A 432 -37.13 74.22 -31.70
C SER A 432 -35.73 74.81 -32.02
N ARG A 433 -35.66 76.06 -32.49
CA ARG A 433 -34.38 76.73 -32.79
C ARG A 433 -33.61 77.05 -31.51
N GLU A 434 -34.28 77.58 -30.49
CA GLU A 434 -33.65 77.88 -29.18
C GLU A 434 -33.14 76.63 -28.46
N ARG A 435 -33.86 75.49 -28.58
CA ARG A 435 -33.40 74.20 -28.05
C ARG A 435 -32.10 73.75 -28.71
N LYS A 436 -32.01 73.90 -30.04
CA LYS A 436 -30.78 73.57 -30.80
C LYS A 436 -29.61 74.47 -30.43
N ALA A 437 -29.84 75.78 -30.25
CA ALA A 437 -28.81 76.71 -29.78
C ALA A 437 -28.30 76.36 -28.38
N ARG A 438 -29.19 75.99 -27.44
CA ARG A 438 -28.80 75.54 -26.10
C ARG A 438 -28.07 74.19 -26.10
N ARG A 439 -28.45 73.25 -26.98
CA ARG A 439 -27.72 71.99 -27.19
C ARG A 439 -26.29 72.24 -27.68
N VAL A 440 -26.12 73.13 -28.64
CA VAL A 440 -24.78 73.52 -29.14
C VAL A 440 -23.99 74.29 -28.07
N ALA A 441 -24.64 75.14 -27.27
CA ALA A 441 -23.99 75.82 -26.15
C ALA A 441 -23.45 74.81 -25.12
N ARG A 442 -24.21 73.75 -24.81
CA ARG A 442 -23.72 72.64 -23.95
C ARG A 442 -22.54 71.90 -24.58
N MET A 443 -22.56 71.64 -25.89
CA MET A 443 -21.43 71.02 -26.59
C MET A 443 -20.15 71.88 -26.50
N ILE A 444 -20.28 73.19 -26.70
CA ILE A 444 -19.17 74.16 -26.61
C ILE A 444 -18.63 74.20 -25.17
N LEU A 445 -19.49 74.26 -24.16
CA LEU A 445 -19.08 74.29 -22.76
C LEU A 445 -18.39 72.99 -22.33
N THR A 446 -18.83 71.83 -22.82
CA THR A 446 -18.18 70.53 -22.57
C THR A 446 -16.84 70.41 -23.30
N ALA A 447 -16.72 70.96 -24.51
CA ALA A 447 -15.47 70.96 -25.27
C ALA A 447 -14.47 72.04 -24.82
N GLY A 448 -14.93 73.02 -24.03
CA GLY A 448 -14.13 74.09 -23.42
C GLY A 448 -13.85 75.29 -24.33
N SER A 449 -14.15 75.23 -25.62
CA SER A 449 -14.06 76.36 -26.54
C SER A 449 -14.92 76.15 -27.79
N VAL A 450 -15.28 77.24 -28.48
CA VAL A 450 -16.07 77.20 -29.72
C VAL A 450 -15.29 76.52 -30.85
N ASP A 451 -13.98 76.74 -30.91
CA ASP A 451 -13.10 76.15 -31.93
C ASP A 451 -12.92 74.63 -31.78
N ALA A 452 -13.14 74.10 -30.57
CA ALA A 452 -13.09 72.67 -30.30
C ALA A 452 -14.32 71.90 -30.80
N VAL A 453 -15.37 72.58 -31.27
CA VAL A 453 -16.57 71.97 -31.86
C VAL A 453 -16.66 72.30 -33.36
N PRO A 454 -16.19 71.40 -34.24
CA PRO A 454 -16.28 71.60 -35.69
C PRO A 454 -17.73 71.76 -36.17
N LEU A 455 -17.94 72.59 -37.19
CA LEU A 455 -19.27 72.77 -37.80
C LEU A 455 -19.87 71.44 -38.29
N GLN A 456 -19.03 70.53 -38.79
CA GLN A 456 -19.44 69.19 -39.22
C GLN A 456 -20.06 68.37 -38.08
N THR A 457 -19.57 68.52 -36.84
CA THR A 457 -20.11 67.85 -35.67
C THR A 457 -21.52 68.38 -35.35
N ILE A 458 -21.73 69.69 -35.47
CA ILE A 458 -23.02 70.34 -35.24
C ILE A 458 -24.03 69.95 -36.34
N GLU A 459 -23.59 69.86 -37.59
CA GLU A 459 -24.40 69.39 -38.72
C GLU A 459 -24.94 67.97 -38.47
N GLN A 460 -24.06 67.06 -38.05
CA GLN A 460 -24.42 65.66 -37.76
C GLN A 460 -25.34 65.55 -36.53
N GLU A 461 -25.03 66.26 -35.46
CA GLU A 461 -25.77 66.21 -34.20
C GLU A 461 -27.20 66.79 -34.35
N LEU A 462 -27.36 67.86 -35.12
CA LEU A 462 -28.64 68.55 -35.30
C LEU A 462 -29.40 68.14 -36.56
N ASN A 463 -28.81 67.28 -37.39
CA ASN A 463 -29.23 66.94 -38.74
C ASN A 463 -29.61 68.19 -39.55
N ALA A 464 -28.67 69.14 -39.63
CA ALA A 464 -28.89 70.48 -40.20
C ALA A 464 -27.89 70.80 -41.32
N SER A 465 -28.26 71.74 -42.20
CA SER A 465 -27.34 72.23 -43.23
C SER A 465 -26.15 72.99 -42.63
N ARG A 466 -25.02 73.03 -43.32
CA ARG A 466 -23.82 73.75 -42.88
C ARG A 466 -24.06 75.22 -42.53
N THR A 467 -24.91 75.90 -43.31
CA THR A 467 -25.29 77.29 -43.04
C THR A 467 -26.07 77.39 -41.74
N THR A 468 -27.07 76.52 -41.55
CA THR A 468 -27.89 76.47 -40.32
C THR A 468 -27.05 76.12 -39.09
N ALA A 469 -26.10 75.18 -39.20
CA ALA A 469 -25.18 74.85 -38.12
C ALA A 469 -24.28 76.04 -37.72
N GLY A 470 -23.84 76.83 -38.70
CA GLY A 470 -23.07 78.06 -38.47
C GLY A 470 -23.86 79.12 -37.70
N GLU A 471 -25.10 79.37 -38.09
CA GLU A 471 -26.00 80.31 -37.40
C GLU A 471 -26.29 79.87 -35.96
N ILE A 472 -26.62 78.58 -35.76
CA ILE A 472 -26.92 78.05 -34.42
C ILE A 472 -25.69 78.10 -33.52
N ARG A 473 -24.47 77.93 -34.06
CA ARG A 473 -23.22 78.08 -33.30
C ARG A 473 -23.00 79.51 -32.81
N GLN A 474 -23.30 80.51 -33.65
CA GLN A 474 -23.24 81.92 -33.24
C GLN A 474 -24.28 82.26 -32.17
N GLU A 475 -25.51 81.75 -32.32
CA GLU A 475 -26.55 81.89 -31.29
C GLU A 475 -26.15 81.22 -29.97
N ALA A 476 -25.51 80.05 -30.03
CA ALA A 476 -24.99 79.34 -28.86
C ALA A 476 -23.86 80.09 -28.15
N GLU A 477 -22.94 80.71 -28.90
CA GLU A 477 -21.86 81.54 -28.36
C GLU A 477 -22.41 82.78 -27.65
N ALA A 478 -23.37 83.48 -28.29
CA ALA A 478 -24.07 84.59 -27.68
C ALA A 478 -24.84 84.17 -26.41
N LEU A 479 -25.41 82.97 -26.37
CA LEU A 479 -26.06 82.45 -25.16
C LEU A 479 -25.07 82.25 -24.02
N ILE A 480 -23.87 81.73 -24.30
CA ILE A 480 -22.80 81.55 -23.30
C ILE A 480 -22.34 82.89 -22.76
N GLU A 481 -22.09 83.88 -23.63
CA GLU A 481 -21.71 85.24 -23.24
C GLU A 481 -22.76 85.93 -22.36
N ASN A 482 -24.04 85.64 -22.61
CA ASN A 482 -25.18 86.15 -21.83
C ASN A 482 -25.46 85.35 -20.54
N GLY A 483 -24.54 84.49 -20.11
CA GLY A 483 -24.59 83.81 -18.82
C GLY A 483 -25.35 82.48 -18.80
N TYR A 484 -25.46 81.78 -19.93
CA TYR A 484 -26.01 80.43 -19.96
C TYR A 484 -25.17 79.49 -19.07
N PRO A 485 -25.76 78.86 -18.03
CA PRO A 485 -25.00 78.13 -17.03
C PRO A 485 -24.42 76.82 -17.57
N ASN A 486 -23.20 76.50 -17.15
CA ASN A 486 -22.58 75.20 -17.43
C ASN A 486 -23.19 74.12 -16.53
N ILE A 487 -24.20 73.42 -17.04
CA ILE A 487 -24.90 72.35 -16.30
C ILE A 487 -24.19 70.98 -16.46
N GLY A 488 -23.12 70.89 -17.26
CA GLY A 488 -22.44 69.61 -17.58
C GLY A 488 -21.12 69.36 -16.85
N GLY A 489 -20.60 70.35 -16.12
CA GLY A 489 -19.32 70.26 -15.42
C GLY A 489 -19.45 69.77 -13.98
N GLY A 490 -19.80 68.50 -13.77
CA GLY A 490 -19.55 67.86 -12.48
C GLY A 490 -18.05 67.91 -12.17
N GLN A 491 -17.66 68.75 -11.20
CA GLN A 491 -16.37 68.64 -10.53
C GLN A 491 -16.32 67.26 -9.86
N LEU A 492 -15.71 66.29 -10.54
CA LEU A 492 -15.10 65.14 -9.90
C LEU A 492 -13.75 65.60 -9.33
N THR A 493 -13.77 66.08 -8.09
CA THR A 493 -12.61 65.95 -7.19
C THR A 493 -12.72 64.63 -6.44
#